data_AF-A0A5J6UHD3-F1
#
_entry.id   AF-A0A5J6UHD3-F1
#
_cell.length_a   1.000
_cell.length_b   1.000
_cell.length_c   1.000
_cell.angle_alpha   90.00
_cell.angle_beta   90.00
_cell.angle_gamma   90.00
#
_symmetry.space_group_name_H-M   'P 1'
#
loop_
_entity.id
_entity.type
_entity.pdbx_description
1 polymer ?
#
loop_
_entity_poly.entity_id
_entity_poly.type
_entity_poly.pdbx_seq_one_letter_code
_entity_poly.pdbx_strand_id
1 'polypeptide(L)'
;MRGPGGAGRPVGHGCRGRRAGRPGRRAPAAGLGAGPRRPSARRRRVRGSGDRTGRGPPGAGGGAVRAVGAQRGTVVAGDERGAAQRRCRGERRRGAAARRGGRARPVARARPDRGGGRGRAAARRARGVHDRGGTDWPDGRAHRARAHRPGRGVHHRDGRCHGDGGRSARGVPRPGGRDRGDGALPHDRGAPVTGRPAFWLWAGACLLGIWLAFETCGRLVRAFPAGALAGFALLAPVLVLGVWALRRTHPVRVRPLGAALLAVAWGGLAAFGVALPANAAFLAVIGQTAGPGFGAVWGATIVAPVNEEPLKLLGVAVLALAVPCAVRGPLDGWGYGALAGLGFQMSENFLYVLNTIILTGATQDAGAAFVSFAGRVVGGAWWSHWAMTAIAGAGLGRLIARATWANAVAAAGALLLAMVLHAWWDAPVLPGAELLPFKGLPILLAAVVAYRLARRGYLAHFRRAADAETAGGVLVPGERHVLTYRRWRRKERWDVPPGEPRLLLARLRAAELDLLETGLGGLEPDPDAPERLRGDIRELRLRLNASRRRPDGAPAVRR
;
A
#
# COMPACT_ATOMS: atom_id res chain seq x y z
N MET A 1 13.39 2.35 64.23
CA MET A 1 14.51 1.93 65.13
C MET A 1 14.74 0.43 64.92
N ARG A 2 15.99 -0.06 64.90
CA ARG A 2 16.64 -0.95 65.91
C ARG A 2 15.79 -2.19 66.33
N GLY A 3 16.35 -3.39 66.52
CA GLY A 3 17.77 -3.72 66.72
C GLY A 3 18.13 -5.21 66.52
N PRO A 4 19.40 -5.61 66.78
CA PRO A 4 20.10 -6.56 65.89
C PRO A 4 20.91 -7.68 66.58
N GLY A 5 21.60 -8.49 65.76
CA GLY A 5 22.79 -9.28 66.11
C GLY A 5 23.35 -9.98 64.87
N GLY A 6 24.65 -9.92 64.58
CA GLY A 6 25.21 -10.41 63.31
C GLY A 6 26.73 -10.61 63.25
N ALA A 7 27.21 -11.23 62.17
CA ALA A 7 28.58 -11.72 61.99
C ALA A 7 29.04 -11.64 60.50
N GLY A 8 30.28 -12.04 60.20
CA GLY A 8 30.74 -12.37 58.83
C GLY A 8 32.07 -11.73 58.39
N ARG A 9 32.93 -12.50 57.71
CA ARG A 9 34.23 -12.08 57.12
C ARG A 9 34.63 -13.00 55.92
N PRO A 10 35.61 -12.64 55.05
CA PRO A 10 35.31 -12.39 53.62
C PRO A 10 36.35 -12.91 52.58
N VAL A 11 36.41 -12.29 51.38
CA VAL A 11 37.49 -12.36 50.32
C VAL A 11 37.45 -13.60 49.39
N GLY A 12 37.89 -13.61 48.12
CA GLY A 12 38.24 -12.52 47.16
C GLY A 12 39.30 -12.88 46.08
N HIS A 13 39.14 -12.35 44.86
CA HIS A 13 40.03 -12.29 43.65
C HIS A 13 41.32 -13.15 43.47
N GLY A 14 41.32 -14.04 42.45
CA GLY A 14 41.90 -13.79 41.10
C GLY A 14 43.42 -13.91 40.75
N CYS A 15 43.71 -14.76 39.74
CA CYS A 15 44.74 -14.67 38.66
C CYS A 15 46.14 -15.39 38.68
N ARG A 16 46.40 -16.11 37.55
CA ARG A 16 47.69 -16.57 36.91
C ARG A 16 48.56 -17.69 37.54
N GLY A 17 48.95 -18.73 36.76
CA GLY A 17 49.97 -19.71 37.25
C GLY A 17 50.51 -20.96 36.48
N ARG A 18 50.56 -21.06 35.13
CA ARG A 18 51.43 -22.00 34.32
C ARG A 18 51.43 -23.57 34.49
N ARG A 19 51.19 -24.24 33.33
CA ARG A 19 51.90 -25.42 32.71
C ARG A 19 52.22 -26.72 33.49
N ALA A 20 51.77 -27.89 32.95
CA ALA A 20 52.60 -28.89 32.20
C ALA A 20 51.79 -30.16 31.79
N GLY A 21 52.22 -30.91 30.75
CA GLY A 21 51.76 -32.30 30.49
C GLY A 21 51.36 -32.66 29.03
N ARG A 22 51.94 -33.75 28.49
CA ARG A 22 51.65 -34.50 27.22
C ARG A 22 51.79 -36.02 27.57
N PRO A 23 51.62 -37.03 26.67
CA PRO A 23 51.22 -37.09 25.24
C PRO A 23 49.92 -37.93 25.02
N GLY A 24 49.38 -38.28 23.84
CA GLY A 24 49.90 -39.08 22.70
C GLY A 24 49.06 -40.39 22.56
N ARG A 25 48.54 -40.80 21.39
CA ARG A 25 49.20 -41.57 20.31
C ARG A 25 48.22 -41.71 19.09
N ARG A 26 48.64 -41.48 17.83
CA ARG A 26 49.01 -42.44 16.73
C ARG A 26 47.85 -43.11 15.96
N ALA A 27 47.91 -43.48 14.67
CA ALA A 27 48.75 -43.09 13.49
C ALA A 27 48.11 -43.65 12.14
N PRO A 28 48.77 -43.90 10.97
CA PRO A 28 48.19 -43.56 9.65
C PRO A 28 48.29 -44.61 8.47
N ALA A 29 47.81 -44.25 7.27
CA ALA A 29 48.23 -44.68 5.90
C ALA A 29 47.47 -43.81 4.86
N ALA A 30 48.03 -43.17 3.81
CA ALA A 30 48.81 -43.62 2.63
C ALA A 30 47.94 -44.27 1.52
N GLY A 31 48.09 -44.00 0.21
CA GLY A 31 49.02 -43.14 -0.56
C GLY A 31 48.31 -42.18 -1.56
N LEU A 32 48.95 -41.16 -2.15
CA LEU A 32 49.96 -41.15 -3.24
C LEU A 32 49.39 -41.42 -4.65
N GLY A 33 49.60 -40.47 -5.57
CA GLY A 33 49.14 -40.56 -6.97
C GLY A 33 49.35 -39.27 -7.81
N ALA A 34 50.59 -38.97 -8.19
CA ALA A 34 50.89 -38.01 -9.27
C ALA A 34 50.69 -38.69 -10.65
N GLY A 35 50.55 -38.01 -11.79
CA GLY A 35 50.68 -36.59 -12.13
C GLY A 35 50.28 -36.36 -13.62
N PRO A 36 50.56 -35.19 -14.24
CA PRO A 36 49.95 -34.80 -15.51
C PRO A 36 50.71 -35.29 -16.75
N ARG A 37 49.98 -35.64 -17.83
CA ARG A 37 50.52 -35.76 -19.20
C ARG A 37 49.55 -35.20 -20.25
N ARG A 38 50.06 -34.30 -21.10
CA ARG A 38 49.47 -34.00 -22.43
C ARG A 38 49.75 -35.18 -23.37
N PRO A 39 48.98 -35.31 -24.45
CA PRO A 39 49.63 -35.41 -25.77
C PRO A 39 49.17 -34.30 -26.73
N SER A 40 49.94 -34.13 -27.80
CA SER A 40 49.77 -33.07 -28.80
C SER A 40 49.05 -33.54 -30.06
N ALA A 41 48.50 -32.56 -30.78
CA ALA A 41 48.29 -32.55 -32.24
C ALA A 41 47.67 -33.78 -32.93
N ARG A 42 46.48 -33.57 -33.53
CA ARG A 42 46.22 -34.10 -34.88
C ARG A 42 45.73 -33.00 -35.81
N ARG A 43 46.40 -32.87 -36.96
CA ARG A 43 46.02 -31.94 -38.03
C ARG A 43 44.81 -32.50 -38.79
N ARG A 44 43.89 -31.62 -39.20
CA ARG A 44 43.28 -31.72 -40.53
C ARG A 44 43.17 -30.33 -41.14
N ARG A 45 43.89 -30.12 -42.25
CA ARG A 45 43.64 -28.99 -43.16
C ARG A 45 42.50 -29.40 -44.09
N VAL A 46 41.65 -28.44 -44.45
CA VAL A 46 41.11 -28.33 -45.81
C VAL A 46 41.54 -26.97 -46.33
N ARG A 47 42.00 -26.90 -47.58
CA ARG A 47 42.39 -25.68 -48.28
C ARG A 47 41.76 -25.71 -49.67
N GLY A 48 41.17 -24.60 -50.05
CA GLY A 48 40.74 -24.25 -51.40
C GLY A 48 40.22 -22.80 -51.31
N SER A 49 40.99 -21.78 -51.70
CA SER A 49 41.35 -21.36 -53.08
C SER A 49 40.21 -20.59 -53.74
N GLY A 50 40.35 -19.31 -54.07
CA GLY A 50 41.49 -18.39 -53.85
C GLY A 50 41.33 -17.08 -54.64
N ASP A 51 42.28 -16.14 -54.49
CA ASP A 51 42.42 -14.90 -55.32
C ASP A 51 41.23 -13.90 -55.26
N ARG A 52 41.26 -12.63 -55.73
CA ARG A 52 42.28 -11.57 -55.98
C ARG A 52 41.49 -10.23 -56.14
N THR A 53 41.97 -9.00 -55.88
CA THR A 53 43.03 -8.41 -55.03
C THR A 53 42.79 -6.89 -54.96
N GLY A 54 43.19 -6.18 -53.89
CA GLY A 54 43.10 -4.71 -53.84
C GLY A 54 43.83 -4.07 -52.65
N ARG A 55 44.61 -3.00 -52.92
CA ARG A 55 45.24 -2.11 -51.93
C ARG A 55 44.71 -0.68 -52.15
N GLY A 56 44.78 0.17 -51.12
CA GLY A 56 44.86 1.63 -51.32
C GLY A 56 43.98 2.44 -50.36
N PRO A 57 44.47 3.56 -49.77
CA PRO A 57 43.81 4.17 -48.60
C PRO A 57 43.34 5.63 -48.89
N PRO A 58 43.36 6.63 -47.98
CA PRO A 58 42.15 7.43 -47.73
C PRO A 58 42.25 8.92 -48.14
N GLY A 59 41.12 9.63 -48.09
CA GLY A 59 41.02 11.08 -48.25
C GLY A 59 40.17 11.73 -47.14
N ALA A 60 40.37 13.03 -46.89
CA ALA A 60 39.73 13.77 -45.79
C ALA A 60 39.21 15.16 -46.22
N GLY A 61 38.37 15.77 -45.38
CA GLY A 61 37.64 17.03 -45.64
C GLY A 61 36.26 16.80 -46.25
N GLY A 62 35.27 17.67 -46.09
CA GLY A 62 35.21 18.91 -45.29
C GLY A 62 34.46 20.04 -46.02
N GLY A 63 33.43 20.64 -45.40
CA GLY A 63 32.82 21.89 -45.92
C GLY A 63 31.28 21.91 -46.07
N ALA A 64 30.64 22.67 -45.17
CA ALA A 64 29.63 23.71 -45.43
C ALA A 64 28.56 23.61 -46.58
N VAL A 65 27.28 23.52 -46.17
CA VAL A 65 26.21 24.55 -46.31
C VAL A 65 25.70 25.03 -47.71
N ARG A 66 24.37 25.24 -47.78
CA ARG A 66 23.48 25.72 -48.89
C ARG A 66 23.19 24.69 -50.01
N ALA A 67 22.00 24.49 -50.59
CA ALA A 67 20.61 25.03 -50.55
C ALA A 67 20.12 25.73 -51.84
N VAL A 68 18.80 25.61 -52.11
CA VAL A 68 17.97 26.23 -53.18
C VAL A 68 17.99 25.53 -54.56
N GLY A 69 16.83 25.52 -55.26
CA GLY A 69 16.63 25.00 -56.64
C GLY A 69 16.28 23.51 -56.71
N ALA A 70 15.05 23.02 -56.92
CA ALA A 70 13.79 23.56 -57.46
C ALA A 70 13.73 23.78 -58.98
N GLN A 71 13.36 22.73 -59.73
CA GLN A 71 12.69 22.82 -61.04
C GLN A 71 11.68 21.66 -61.23
N ARG A 72 10.75 21.80 -62.18
CA ARG A 72 9.58 20.92 -62.43
C ARG A 72 9.36 20.72 -63.94
N GLY A 73 8.70 19.61 -64.29
CA GLY A 73 8.15 19.32 -65.63
C GLY A 73 9.08 18.43 -66.48
N THR A 74 8.59 17.52 -67.33
CA THR A 74 7.20 17.11 -67.70
C THR A 74 7.09 15.58 -67.57
N VAL A 75 5.97 14.91 -67.23
CA VAL A 75 4.53 15.01 -67.57
C VAL A 75 4.16 14.38 -68.94
N VAL A 76 3.79 13.09 -68.89
CA VAL A 76 2.67 12.42 -69.60
C VAL A 76 2.26 11.26 -68.66
N ALA A 77 1.23 11.45 -67.82
CA ALA A 77 -0.20 11.13 -68.02
C ALA A 77 -0.55 9.64 -67.82
N GLY A 78 -1.51 9.36 -66.92
CA GLY A 78 -1.81 8.01 -66.39
C GLY A 78 -2.95 8.01 -65.37
N ASP A 79 -4.01 8.75 -65.70
CA ASP A 79 -5.27 8.97 -64.96
C ASP A 79 -6.10 7.67 -64.76
N GLU A 80 -6.97 7.48 -63.75
CA GLU A 80 -7.39 8.30 -62.59
C GLU A 80 -7.82 7.42 -61.38
N ARG A 81 -7.83 8.04 -60.20
CA ARG A 81 -8.74 7.94 -59.02
C ARG A 81 -9.77 6.76 -58.94
N GLY A 82 -10.09 6.21 -57.77
CA GLY A 82 -9.72 6.56 -56.39
C GLY A 82 -10.87 6.32 -55.38
N ALA A 83 -10.66 6.68 -54.10
CA ALA A 83 -11.62 6.70 -52.97
C ALA A 83 -12.31 5.35 -52.58
N ALA A 84 -12.17 4.79 -51.36
CA ALA A 84 -12.34 5.28 -49.98
C ALA A 84 -13.73 5.04 -49.34
N GLN A 85 -13.88 3.87 -48.70
CA GLN A 85 -14.28 3.72 -47.29
C GLN A 85 -15.51 4.50 -46.75
N ARG A 86 -16.67 3.83 -46.49
CA ARG A 86 -17.60 4.19 -45.39
C ARG A 86 -18.69 3.14 -44.99
N ARG A 87 -18.67 2.77 -43.71
CA ARG A 87 -19.77 2.49 -42.74
C ARG A 87 -21.15 1.89 -43.16
N CYS A 88 -21.37 0.65 -42.74
CA CYS A 88 -22.50 0.11 -41.92
C CYS A 88 -23.96 0.60 -42.08
N ARG A 89 -24.90 -0.32 -42.43
CA ARG A 89 -26.04 -0.79 -41.56
C ARG A 89 -27.00 -1.79 -42.28
N GLY A 90 -27.60 -2.70 -41.51
CA GLY A 90 -28.78 -3.52 -41.90
C GLY A 90 -28.49 -4.74 -42.82
N GLU A 91 -29.36 -5.75 -42.94
CA GLU A 91 -30.46 -6.18 -42.04
C GLU A 91 -30.80 -7.70 -42.19
N ARG A 92 -31.98 -8.18 -41.76
CA ARG A 92 -32.30 -9.61 -41.54
C ARG A 92 -33.03 -10.31 -42.71
N ARG A 93 -32.67 -11.58 -43.03
CA ARG A 93 -33.54 -12.73 -43.43
C ARG A 93 -32.65 -13.97 -43.69
N ARG A 94 -32.90 -15.17 -43.12
CA ARG A 94 -33.92 -16.24 -43.37
C ARG A 94 -33.61 -17.15 -44.58
N GLY A 95 -33.64 -18.47 -44.37
CA GLY A 95 -33.34 -19.55 -45.34
C GLY A 95 -32.09 -20.34 -44.92
N ALA A 96 -32.08 -21.61 -44.46
CA ALA A 96 -33.06 -22.71 -44.35
C ALA A 96 -33.10 -23.72 -45.52
N ALA A 97 -32.13 -24.64 -45.54
CA ALA A 97 -32.20 -25.93 -46.26
C ALA A 97 -31.67 -27.07 -45.35
N ALA A 98 -32.06 -28.33 -45.63
CA ALA A 98 -32.18 -29.33 -44.55
C ALA A 98 -32.01 -30.82 -44.97
N ARG A 99 -30.82 -31.45 -44.77
CA ARG A 99 -30.62 -32.92 -44.89
C ARG A 99 -29.52 -33.47 -43.96
N ARG A 100 -29.60 -34.69 -43.39
CA ARG A 100 -30.76 -35.51 -42.93
C ARG A 100 -30.23 -36.71 -42.10
N GLY A 101 -31.00 -37.18 -41.11
CA GLY A 101 -30.70 -38.40 -40.33
C GLY A 101 -30.31 -38.10 -38.86
N GLY A 102 -30.82 -38.78 -37.82
CA GLY A 102 -31.80 -39.88 -37.78
C GLY A 102 -32.75 -39.81 -36.56
N ARG A 103 -33.68 -40.77 -36.47
CA ARG A 103 -34.65 -40.96 -35.34
C ARG A 103 -33.96 -41.76 -34.20
N ALA A 104 -34.46 -41.92 -32.97
CA ALA A 104 -35.77 -41.61 -32.35
C ALA A 104 -35.62 -41.15 -30.86
N ARG A 105 -36.67 -41.32 -30.02
CA ARG A 105 -36.84 -40.68 -28.68
C ARG A 105 -37.14 -41.72 -27.54
N PRO A 106 -37.46 -41.37 -26.26
CA PRO A 106 -36.80 -42.00 -25.11
C PRO A 106 -37.73 -42.81 -24.16
N VAL A 107 -37.11 -43.52 -23.20
CA VAL A 107 -37.77 -44.09 -21.99
C VAL A 107 -36.87 -43.90 -20.76
N ALA A 108 -37.44 -43.82 -19.55
CA ALA A 108 -36.74 -43.58 -18.29
C ALA A 108 -36.52 -44.84 -17.43
N ARG A 109 -35.55 -44.77 -16.50
CA ARG A 109 -35.41 -45.52 -15.23
C ARG A 109 -34.44 -44.71 -14.34
N ALA A 110 -34.63 -44.47 -13.04
CA ALA A 110 -35.05 -45.31 -11.89
C ALA A 110 -33.86 -45.95 -11.13
N ARG A 111 -33.99 -46.04 -9.81
CA ARG A 111 -32.96 -46.45 -8.82
C ARG A 111 -32.63 -47.95 -8.85
N PRO A 112 -31.52 -48.34 -8.22
CA PRO A 112 -31.51 -49.43 -7.23
C PRO A 112 -31.32 -48.92 -5.78
N ASP A 113 -31.52 -49.80 -4.80
CA ASP A 113 -31.81 -49.49 -3.39
C ASP A 113 -31.25 -50.58 -2.43
N ARG A 114 -31.16 -50.26 -1.12
CA ARG A 114 -31.06 -51.17 0.07
C ARG A 114 -29.69 -51.70 0.55
N GLY A 115 -29.60 -51.77 1.90
CA GLY A 115 -28.63 -52.54 2.69
C GLY A 115 -27.84 -51.68 3.69
N GLY A 116 -27.93 -51.83 5.02
CA GLY A 116 -28.91 -52.59 5.82
C GLY A 116 -28.54 -52.69 7.32
N GLY A 117 -29.43 -52.25 8.22
CA GLY A 117 -29.37 -52.45 9.68
C GLY A 117 -28.67 -51.37 10.53
N ARG A 118 -28.80 -51.33 11.87
CA ARG A 118 -29.92 -51.61 12.82
C ARG A 118 -29.44 -51.31 14.26
N GLY A 119 -30.25 -50.66 15.11
CA GLY A 119 -29.97 -50.41 16.55
C GLY A 119 -30.29 -48.97 16.99
N ARG A 120 -31.53 -48.65 17.42
CA ARG A 120 -32.12 -48.79 18.79
C ARG A 120 -31.40 -47.91 19.84
N ALA A 121 -31.97 -46.77 20.26
CA ALA A 121 -33.06 -46.56 21.25
C ALA A 121 -32.49 -46.34 22.69
N ALA A 122 -33.11 -45.65 23.66
CA ALA A 122 -34.41 -44.96 23.86
C ALA A 122 -34.15 -43.65 24.69
N ALA A 123 -34.97 -42.59 24.77
CA ALA A 123 -36.41 -42.32 24.69
C ALA A 123 -37.22 -42.43 26.02
N ARG A 124 -37.52 -41.28 26.65
CA ARG A 124 -38.62 -40.90 27.60
C ARG A 124 -38.69 -39.35 27.55
N ARG A 125 -39.79 -38.60 27.38
CA ARG A 125 -41.24 -38.65 27.75
C ARG A 125 -41.51 -38.43 29.25
N ALA A 126 -42.51 -37.64 29.69
CA ALA A 126 -43.37 -36.62 29.02
C ALA A 126 -44.27 -35.90 30.07
N ARG A 127 -45.00 -34.84 29.64
CA ARG A 127 -46.12 -34.11 30.33
C ARG A 127 -45.70 -33.15 31.47
N GLY A 128 -46.35 -32.01 31.73
CA GLY A 128 -47.31 -31.22 30.91
C GLY A 128 -48.67 -30.94 31.58
N VAL A 129 -48.99 -29.66 31.82
CA VAL A 129 -50.30 -29.09 32.27
C VAL A 129 -50.51 -27.71 31.60
N HIS A 130 -51.75 -27.28 31.42
CA HIS A 130 -52.15 -25.98 30.81
C HIS A 130 -52.56 -24.93 31.87
N ASP A 131 -52.57 -23.63 31.54
CA ASP A 131 -53.84 -22.92 31.25
C ASP A 131 -53.64 -21.59 30.45
N ARG A 132 -54.75 -20.86 30.20
CA ARG A 132 -54.95 -19.86 29.13
C ARG A 132 -54.47 -18.42 29.42
N GLY A 133 -54.29 -17.66 28.34
CA GLY A 133 -54.34 -16.19 28.29
C GLY A 133 -54.17 -15.63 26.87
N GLY A 134 -55.19 -14.96 26.31
CA GLY A 134 -55.10 -14.20 25.04
C GLY A 134 -54.50 -12.79 25.23
N THR A 135 -54.35 -11.95 24.21
CA THR A 135 -55.06 -11.90 22.91
C THR A 135 -54.21 -11.41 21.72
N ASP A 136 -54.66 -11.79 20.52
CA ASP A 136 -54.67 -11.13 19.21
C ASP A 136 -53.49 -10.27 18.68
N TRP A 137 -52.99 -10.69 17.52
CA TRP A 137 -52.35 -9.87 16.48
C TRP A 137 -52.75 -10.39 15.09
N PRO A 138 -53.26 -9.54 14.17
CA PRO A 138 -53.38 -9.87 12.75
C PRO A 138 -52.20 -9.33 11.92
N ASP A 139 -51.76 -10.12 10.94
CA ASP A 139 -50.72 -9.75 9.95
C ASP A 139 -51.32 -8.87 8.83
N GLY A 140 -50.52 -8.04 8.16
CA GLY A 140 -51.05 -7.04 7.20
C GLY A 140 -50.02 -6.44 6.24
N ARG A 141 -49.77 -7.11 5.09
CA ARG A 141 -48.82 -6.65 4.06
C ARG A 141 -49.54 -6.03 2.87
N ALA A 142 -49.21 -4.79 2.48
CA ALA A 142 -49.50 -4.30 1.12
C ALA A 142 -48.59 -3.16 0.63
N HIS A 143 -47.96 -3.42 -0.52
CA HIS A 143 -47.66 -2.55 -1.67
C HIS A 143 -47.36 -1.04 -1.55
N ARG A 144 -46.33 -0.65 -2.32
CA ARG A 144 -46.01 0.73 -2.71
C ARG A 144 -46.91 1.20 -3.86
N ALA A 145 -47.30 2.48 -3.84
CA ALA A 145 -47.61 3.24 -5.05
C ALA A 145 -46.91 4.61 -5.00
N ARG A 146 -46.57 5.19 -6.16
CA ARG A 146 -46.03 6.57 -6.27
C ARG A 146 -47.09 7.46 -6.91
N ALA A 147 -47.22 8.70 -6.42
CA ALA A 147 -47.90 9.77 -7.13
C ALA A 147 -47.02 11.02 -7.16
N HIS A 148 -46.79 11.57 -8.36
CA HIS A 148 -46.31 12.94 -8.56
C HIS A 148 -47.50 13.80 -9.01
N ARG A 149 -47.56 15.07 -8.62
CA ARG A 149 -47.89 16.23 -9.49
C ARG A 149 -47.61 17.57 -8.76
N PRO A 150 -47.55 18.73 -9.45
CA PRO A 150 -46.72 19.86 -8.98
C PRO A 150 -47.40 21.25 -8.90
N GLY A 151 -46.78 22.15 -8.14
CA GLY A 151 -46.29 23.46 -8.62
C GLY A 151 -47.25 24.58 -9.07
N ARG A 152 -47.35 25.62 -8.23
CA ARG A 152 -47.40 27.08 -8.52
C ARG A 152 -46.91 27.79 -7.23
N GLY A 153 -46.21 28.94 -7.23
CA GLY A 153 -46.60 30.27 -7.75
C GLY A 153 -47.42 30.97 -6.64
N VAL A 154 -47.02 32.10 -6.04
CA VAL A 154 -46.71 33.42 -6.63
C VAL A 154 -45.71 34.23 -5.75
N HIS A 155 -45.15 35.32 -6.27
CA HIS A 155 -44.22 36.26 -5.57
C HIS A 155 -44.93 37.27 -4.66
N HIS A 156 -44.18 37.92 -3.76
CA HIS A 156 -44.09 39.39 -3.72
C HIS A 156 -42.76 39.84 -3.06
N ARG A 157 -42.50 41.16 -3.00
CA ARG A 157 -41.17 41.78 -2.86
C ARG A 157 -41.26 43.09 -2.07
N ASP A 158 -40.13 43.54 -1.53
CA ASP A 158 -39.86 44.88 -0.95
C ASP A 158 -40.63 45.23 0.36
N GLY A 159 -40.19 46.16 1.21
CA GLY A 159 -38.84 46.74 1.37
C GLY A 159 -38.78 48.16 1.98
N ARG A 160 -38.16 48.31 3.17
CA ARG A 160 -37.81 49.59 3.88
C ARG A 160 -39.00 50.37 4.49
N CYS A 161 -38.88 51.31 5.45
CA CYS A 161 -37.91 51.58 6.56
C CYS A 161 -38.51 52.62 7.55
N HIS A 162 -37.93 52.75 8.77
CA HIS A 162 -38.17 53.79 9.81
C HIS A 162 -39.58 53.76 10.48
N GLY A 163 -39.79 54.14 11.75
CA GLY A 163 -38.92 54.44 12.92
C GLY A 163 -39.68 54.04 14.21
N ASP A 164 -39.39 54.46 15.46
CA ASP A 164 -38.30 55.25 16.05
C ASP A 164 -38.26 55.05 17.60
N GLY A 165 -37.17 55.43 18.29
CA GLY A 165 -37.09 55.59 19.75
C GLY A 165 -36.88 54.33 20.65
N GLY A 166 -36.28 54.50 21.84
CA GLY A 166 -36.20 53.45 22.89
C GLY A 166 -34.88 53.33 23.67
N ARG A 167 -34.58 54.27 24.57
CA ARG A 167 -33.27 54.43 25.27
C ARG A 167 -32.81 53.22 26.14
N SER A 168 -31.54 52.84 25.95
CA SER A 168 -30.55 52.38 26.96
C SER A 168 -30.93 51.34 28.05
N ALA A 169 -30.31 50.16 27.98
CA ALA A 169 -29.97 49.34 29.15
C ALA A 169 -28.58 48.68 28.98
N ARG A 170 -27.82 48.64 30.08
CA ARG A 170 -26.38 48.30 30.19
C ARG A 170 -25.97 47.02 29.42
N GLY A 171 -24.88 47.11 28.66
CA GLY A 171 -24.37 46.00 27.86
C GLY A 171 -23.69 44.90 28.68
N VAL A 172 -24.00 43.64 28.35
CA VAL A 172 -23.24 42.44 28.75
C VAL A 172 -22.64 41.83 27.48
N PRO A 173 -21.34 41.47 27.43
CA PRO A 173 -20.74 40.90 26.22
C PRO A 173 -21.40 39.58 25.80
N ARG A 174 -22.04 39.57 24.63
CA ARG A 174 -22.53 38.34 23.98
C ARG A 174 -21.42 37.73 23.11
N PRO A 175 -20.90 36.52 23.40
CA PRO A 175 -19.99 35.81 22.50
C PRO A 175 -20.77 35.19 21.32
N GLY A 176 -21.08 35.99 20.30
CA GLY A 176 -21.69 35.55 19.05
C GLY A 176 -20.65 35.43 17.92
N GLY A 177 -20.05 34.25 17.73
CA GLY A 177 -18.74 34.15 17.05
C GLY A 177 -18.47 32.99 16.08
N ARG A 178 -19.48 32.28 15.55
CA ARG A 178 -19.34 31.32 14.41
C ARG A 178 -18.33 30.18 14.56
N ASP A 179 -18.47 29.31 15.56
CA ASP A 179 -17.85 27.98 15.50
C ASP A 179 -18.61 27.10 14.48
N ARG A 180 -18.16 27.09 13.22
CA ARG A 180 -18.55 26.06 12.26
C ARG A 180 -17.78 24.80 12.63
N GLY A 181 -18.47 23.81 13.19
CA GLY A 181 -17.85 22.64 13.81
C GLY A 181 -17.04 21.76 12.87
N ASP A 182 -15.77 22.10 12.67
CA ASP A 182 -14.76 21.16 12.22
C ASP A 182 -14.51 20.12 13.32
N GLY A 183 -14.44 18.85 12.92
CA GLY A 183 -14.41 17.69 13.81
C GLY A 183 -13.04 17.45 14.48
N ALA A 184 -12.43 18.49 15.06
CA ALA A 184 -11.16 18.41 15.74
C ALA A 184 -11.21 17.39 16.90
N LEU A 185 -10.46 16.31 16.74
CA LEU A 185 -10.19 15.36 17.83
C LEU A 185 -9.28 16.05 18.86
N PRO A 186 -9.41 15.75 20.16
CA PRO A 186 -8.47 16.26 21.17
C PRO A 186 -7.02 16.00 20.76
N HIS A 187 -6.16 17.00 20.95
CA HIS A 187 -4.78 16.97 20.43
C HIS A 187 -3.97 15.79 20.97
N ASP A 188 -3.36 15.06 20.05
CA ASP A 188 -2.07 14.41 20.26
C ASP A 188 -1.09 15.50 20.74
N ARG A 189 -0.63 15.43 22.00
CA ARG A 189 0.22 16.45 22.63
C ARG A 189 1.71 16.32 22.27
N GLY A 190 2.04 15.59 21.22
CA GLY A 190 3.37 15.68 20.60
C GLY A 190 3.64 17.10 20.09
N ALA A 191 4.93 17.49 20.08
CA ALA A 191 5.37 18.67 19.32
C ALA A 191 4.89 18.57 17.86
N PRO A 192 4.49 19.68 17.21
CA PRO A 192 4.03 19.65 15.82
C PRO A 192 5.10 19.01 14.94
N VAL A 193 4.68 18.31 13.87
CA VAL A 193 5.59 17.54 13.01
C VAL A 193 6.74 18.40 12.45
N THR A 194 6.48 19.67 12.18
CA THR A 194 7.45 20.70 11.77
C THR A 194 8.53 21.03 12.82
N GLY A 195 8.30 20.71 14.09
CA GLY A 195 9.29 20.85 15.17
C GLY A 195 10.28 19.68 15.25
N ARG A 196 10.12 18.62 14.44
CA ARG A 196 11.03 17.46 14.45
C ARG A 196 12.06 17.58 13.32
N PRO A 197 13.37 17.37 13.56
CA PRO A 197 14.40 17.50 12.51
C PRO A 197 14.20 16.51 11.35
N ALA A 198 13.59 15.35 11.61
CA ALA A 198 13.24 14.37 10.58
C ALA A 198 12.21 14.87 9.57
N PHE A 199 11.34 15.85 9.92
CA PHE A 199 10.46 16.49 8.96
C PHE A 199 11.23 17.40 7.99
N TRP A 200 12.27 18.10 8.47
CA TRP A 200 13.12 18.93 7.63
C TRP A 200 14.03 18.08 6.73
N LEU A 201 14.52 16.93 7.23
CA LEU A 201 15.16 15.91 6.40
C LEU A 201 14.21 15.40 5.29
N TRP A 202 12.96 15.08 5.64
CA TRP A 202 11.92 14.70 4.67
C TRP A 202 11.67 15.79 3.63
N ALA A 203 11.55 17.05 4.04
CA ALA A 203 11.28 18.18 3.16
C ALA A 203 12.46 18.45 2.21
N GLY A 204 13.69 18.52 2.74
CA GLY A 204 14.90 18.71 1.94
C GLY A 204 15.14 17.58 0.95
N ALA A 205 14.95 16.32 1.37
CA ALA A 205 15.05 15.17 0.47
C ALA A 205 13.97 15.17 -0.63
N CYS A 206 12.73 15.58 -0.31
CA CYS A 206 11.68 15.75 -1.33
C CYS A 206 12.00 16.87 -2.32
N LEU A 207 12.53 18.02 -1.86
CA LEU A 207 12.94 19.13 -2.74
C LEU A 207 14.11 18.74 -3.65
N LEU A 208 15.14 18.09 -3.10
CA LEU A 208 16.25 17.53 -3.87
C LEU A 208 15.76 16.53 -4.92
N GLY A 209 14.86 15.62 -4.53
CA GLY A 209 14.25 14.65 -5.43
C GLY A 209 13.41 15.27 -6.55
N ILE A 210 12.64 16.32 -6.25
CA ILE A 210 11.92 17.11 -7.26
C ILE A 210 12.90 17.72 -8.27
N TRP A 211 14.00 18.32 -7.82
CA TRP A 211 14.99 18.93 -8.70
C TRP A 211 15.68 17.88 -9.60
N LEU A 212 16.17 16.76 -9.04
CA LEU A 212 16.78 15.67 -9.81
C LEU A 212 15.82 15.06 -10.84
N ALA A 213 14.55 14.90 -10.48
CA ALA A 213 13.50 14.46 -11.40
C ALA A 213 13.18 15.51 -12.48
N PHE A 214 13.30 16.81 -12.19
CA PHE A 214 13.12 17.88 -13.16
C PHE A 214 14.29 17.97 -14.16
N GLU A 215 15.54 17.85 -13.73
CA GLU A 215 16.70 17.80 -14.64
C GLU A 215 16.63 16.60 -15.60
N THR A 216 16.18 15.45 -15.08
CA THR A 216 16.04 14.21 -15.84
C THR A 216 14.83 14.26 -16.81
N CYS A 217 13.63 14.53 -16.29
CA CYS A 217 12.37 14.37 -17.02
C CYS A 217 11.84 15.69 -17.61
N GLY A 218 12.23 16.85 -17.09
CA GLY A 218 11.67 18.15 -17.44
C GLY A 218 11.95 18.63 -18.87
N ARG A 219 12.89 17.99 -19.59
CA ARG A 219 13.04 18.16 -21.04
C ARG A 219 11.98 17.37 -21.81
N LEU A 220 11.74 16.11 -21.44
CA LEU A 220 10.72 15.25 -22.05
C LEU A 220 9.30 15.80 -21.80
N VAL A 221 9.00 16.27 -20.58
CA VAL A 221 7.69 16.87 -20.24
C VAL A 221 7.42 18.15 -21.04
N ARG A 222 8.44 18.95 -21.35
CA ARG A 222 8.30 20.15 -22.20
C ARG A 222 8.17 19.82 -23.68
N ALA A 223 8.78 18.74 -24.16
CA ALA A 223 8.66 18.28 -25.55
C ALA A 223 7.31 17.59 -25.82
N PHE A 224 6.79 16.83 -24.85
CA PHE A 224 5.59 15.99 -24.99
C PHE A 224 4.50 16.33 -23.96
N PRO A 225 4.03 17.60 -23.89
CA PRO A 225 3.11 18.04 -22.85
C PRO A 225 1.76 17.31 -22.91
N ALA A 226 1.29 16.93 -24.10
CA ALA A 226 0.06 16.15 -24.26
C ALA A 226 0.20 14.74 -23.67
N GLY A 227 1.33 14.07 -23.92
CA GLY A 227 1.62 12.74 -23.37
C GLY A 227 1.86 12.77 -21.86
N ALA A 228 2.53 13.81 -21.35
CA ALA A 228 2.69 14.05 -19.92
C ALA A 228 1.33 14.27 -19.23
N LEU A 229 0.46 15.13 -19.77
CA LEU A 229 -0.89 15.35 -19.22
C LEU A 229 -1.74 14.08 -19.27
N ALA A 230 -1.69 13.31 -20.35
CA ALA A 230 -2.38 12.03 -20.46
C ALA A 230 -1.87 10.99 -19.43
N GLY A 231 -0.54 10.85 -19.30
CA GLY A 231 0.08 9.97 -18.30
C GLY A 231 -0.31 10.33 -16.87
N PHE A 232 -0.29 11.63 -16.52
CA PHE A 232 -0.73 12.10 -15.21
C PHE A 232 -2.22 11.83 -14.97
N ALA A 233 -3.09 12.14 -15.95
CA ALA A 233 -4.54 11.92 -15.85
C ALA A 233 -4.92 10.44 -15.70
N LEU A 234 -4.14 9.52 -16.28
CA LEU A 234 -4.32 8.07 -16.13
C LEU A 234 -3.79 7.55 -14.79
N LEU A 235 -2.62 8.04 -14.32
CA LEU A 235 -1.98 7.55 -13.09
C LEU A 235 -2.55 8.15 -11.80
N ALA A 236 -3.02 9.40 -11.79
CA ALA A 236 -3.54 10.05 -10.59
C ALA A 236 -4.75 9.32 -9.95
N PRO A 237 -5.75 8.80 -10.71
CA PRO A 237 -6.81 7.96 -10.15
C PRO A 237 -6.29 6.67 -9.50
N VAL A 238 -5.25 6.05 -10.09
CA VAL A 238 -4.61 4.83 -9.56
C VAL A 238 -3.91 5.13 -8.23
N LEU A 239 -3.19 6.25 -8.14
CA LEU A 239 -2.58 6.71 -6.89
C LEU A 239 -3.64 6.95 -5.80
N VAL A 240 -4.71 7.69 -6.12
CA VAL A 240 -5.79 8.00 -5.17
C VAL A 240 -6.47 6.71 -4.69
N LEU A 241 -6.76 5.76 -5.58
CA LEU A 241 -7.36 4.47 -5.24
C LEU A 241 -6.41 3.59 -4.41
N GLY A 242 -5.11 3.55 -4.76
CA GLY A 242 -4.09 2.81 -4.04
C GLY A 242 -3.90 3.34 -2.62
N VAL A 243 -3.78 4.66 -2.44
CA VAL A 243 -3.70 5.30 -1.11
C VAL A 243 -4.99 5.08 -0.32
N TRP A 244 -6.16 5.17 -0.97
CA TRP A 244 -7.46 4.85 -0.35
C TRP A 244 -7.52 3.40 0.15
N ALA A 245 -6.99 2.44 -0.62
CA ALA A 245 -7.01 1.02 -0.29
C ALA A 245 -5.98 0.64 0.78
N LEU A 246 -4.70 1.01 0.59
CA LEU A 246 -3.60 0.68 1.49
C LEU A 246 -3.83 1.24 2.91
N ARG A 247 -4.36 2.47 3.04
CA ARG A 247 -4.76 3.04 4.35
C ARG A 247 -5.86 2.24 5.07
N ARG A 248 -6.67 1.46 4.34
CA ARG A 248 -7.79 0.63 4.86
C ARG A 248 -7.41 -0.82 5.14
N THR A 249 -6.18 -1.26 4.82
CA THR A 249 -5.68 -2.61 5.13
C THR A 249 -5.55 -2.89 6.63
N HIS A 250 -5.31 -1.85 7.43
CA HIS A 250 -5.24 -1.96 8.88
C HIS A 250 -6.63 -2.35 9.45
N PRO A 251 -6.74 -3.39 10.32
CA PRO A 251 -8.03 -4.00 10.65
C PRO A 251 -8.89 -3.12 11.58
N VAL A 252 -8.28 -2.38 12.51
CA VAL A 252 -8.97 -1.69 13.61
C VAL A 252 -9.07 -0.18 13.34
N ARG A 253 -7.95 0.53 13.19
CA ARG A 253 -7.89 1.93 12.73
C ARG A 253 -7.75 2.04 11.20
N VAL A 254 -7.96 3.24 10.64
CA VAL A 254 -7.47 3.62 9.30
C VAL A 254 -6.24 4.48 9.51
N ARG A 255 -5.18 4.30 8.71
CA ARG A 255 -3.96 5.10 8.86
C ARG A 255 -4.25 6.60 8.63
N PRO A 256 -3.68 7.53 9.44
CA PRO A 256 -3.85 8.97 9.25
C PRO A 256 -3.54 9.41 7.80
N LEU A 257 -4.20 10.46 7.31
CA LEU A 257 -3.95 10.94 5.95
C LEU A 257 -2.56 11.58 5.82
N GLY A 258 -2.17 12.45 6.77
CA GLY A 258 -0.85 13.10 6.77
C GLY A 258 0.30 12.10 6.70
N ALA A 259 0.39 11.15 7.64
CA ALA A 259 1.41 10.10 7.64
C ALA A 259 1.42 9.26 6.35
N ALA A 260 0.25 8.99 5.74
CA ALA A 260 0.18 8.29 4.48
C ALA A 260 0.67 9.13 3.29
N LEU A 261 0.39 10.44 3.26
CA LEU A 261 0.89 11.36 2.25
C LEU A 261 2.40 11.58 2.37
N LEU A 262 2.93 11.70 3.60
CA LEU A 262 4.39 11.78 3.84
C LEU A 262 5.13 10.56 3.28
N ALA A 263 4.60 9.35 3.48
CA ALA A 263 5.16 8.12 2.90
C ALA A 263 5.12 8.12 1.36
N VAL A 264 3.96 8.41 0.77
CA VAL A 264 3.77 8.49 -0.69
C VAL A 264 4.70 9.52 -1.32
N ALA A 265 4.78 10.71 -0.75
CA ALA A 265 5.60 11.81 -1.25
C ALA A 265 7.10 11.50 -1.10
N TRP A 266 7.54 10.85 -0.01
CA TRP A 266 8.92 10.36 0.06
C TRP A 266 9.21 9.39 -1.09
N GLY A 267 8.33 8.41 -1.31
CA GLY A 267 8.50 7.43 -2.39
C GLY A 267 8.58 8.08 -3.78
N GLY A 268 7.59 8.91 -4.11
CA GLY A 268 7.44 9.50 -5.45
C GLY A 268 8.32 10.72 -5.72
N LEU A 269 8.88 11.36 -4.69
CA LEU A 269 9.72 12.56 -4.84
C LEU A 269 11.17 12.25 -4.44
N ALA A 270 11.41 12.01 -3.14
CA ALA A 270 12.76 11.82 -2.60
C ALA A 270 13.44 10.55 -3.12
N ALA A 271 12.82 9.38 -2.88
CA ALA A 271 13.40 8.09 -3.27
C ALA A 271 13.49 7.96 -4.79
N PHE A 272 12.44 8.32 -5.53
CA PHE A 272 12.46 8.32 -6.99
C PHE A 272 13.50 9.28 -7.57
N GLY A 273 13.50 10.55 -7.16
CA GLY A 273 14.42 11.56 -7.70
C GLY A 273 15.90 11.23 -7.43
N VAL A 274 16.22 10.67 -6.26
CA VAL A 274 17.59 10.21 -5.94
C VAL A 274 17.95 8.91 -6.65
N ALA A 275 16.98 8.02 -6.90
CA ALA A 275 17.23 6.78 -7.64
C ALA A 275 17.64 7.02 -9.11
N LEU A 276 17.17 8.09 -9.76
CA LEU A 276 17.50 8.38 -11.16
C LEU A 276 19.02 8.50 -11.42
N PRO A 277 19.77 9.43 -10.78
CA PRO A 277 21.22 9.50 -10.95
C PRO A 277 21.95 8.31 -10.33
N ALA A 278 21.46 7.74 -9.21
CA ALA A 278 22.09 6.58 -8.59
C ALA A 278 22.06 5.33 -9.50
N ASN A 279 20.93 5.11 -10.18
CA ASN A 279 20.77 4.03 -11.15
C ASN A 279 21.66 4.28 -12.39
N ALA A 280 21.70 5.50 -12.92
CA ALA A 280 22.56 5.84 -14.05
C ALA A 280 24.06 5.64 -13.72
N ALA A 281 24.51 6.10 -12.54
CA ALA A 281 25.89 5.97 -12.11
C ALA A 281 26.30 4.50 -11.87
N PHE A 282 25.49 3.72 -11.16
CA PHE A 282 25.81 2.32 -10.89
C PHE A 282 25.73 1.46 -12.16
N LEU A 283 24.79 1.75 -13.08
CA LEU A 283 24.74 1.12 -14.40
C LEU A 283 26.00 1.42 -15.24
N ALA A 284 26.52 2.65 -15.17
CA ALA A 284 27.78 3.00 -15.82
C ALA A 284 28.99 2.25 -15.23
N VAL A 285 29.01 1.98 -13.92
CA VAL A 285 30.04 1.11 -13.28
C VAL A 285 29.91 -0.33 -13.76
N ILE A 286 28.70 -0.90 -13.82
CA ILE A 286 28.46 -2.26 -14.36
C ILE A 286 28.89 -2.34 -15.84
N GLY A 287 28.56 -1.33 -16.65
CA GLY A 287 28.96 -1.27 -18.06
C GLY A 287 30.48 -1.22 -18.28
N GLN A 288 31.23 -0.58 -17.38
CA GLN A 288 32.70 -0.54 -17.40
C GLN A 288 33.36 -1.82 -16.87
N THR A 289 32.77 -2.47 -15.86
CA THR A 289 33.39 -3.60 -15.14
C THR A 289 33.00 -4.97 -15.67
N ALA A 290 31.75 -5.15 -16.10
CA ALA A 290 31.23 -6.40 -16.68
C ALA A 290 30.97 -6.29 -18.20
N GLY A 291 31.19 -5.10 -18.78
CA GLY A 291 31.02 -4.82 -20.21
C GLY A 291 29.61 -4.32 -20.56
N PRO A 292 29.47 -3.50 -21.62
CA PRO A 292 28.20 -2.83 -21.95
C PRO A 292 27.11 -3.82 -22.36
N GLY A 293 27.45 -4.94 -23.00
CA GLY A 293 26.49 -5.99 -23.34
C GLY A 293 25.87 -6.69 -22.12
N PHE A 294 26.65 -6.90 -21.04
CA PHE A 294 26.12 -7.40 -19.78
C PHE A 294 25.25 -6.34 -19.10
N GLY A 295 25.74 -5.09 -19.02
CA GLY A 295 24.99 -3.98 -18.44
C GLY A 295 23.63 -3.73 -19.12
N ALA A 296 23.55 -3.89 -20.45
CA ALA A 296 22.29 -3.72 -21.19
C ALA A 296 21.24 -4.82 -20.90
N VAL A 297 21.67 -6.01 -20.47
CA VAL A 297 20.79 -7.19 -20.27
C VAL A 297 20.48 -7.45 -18.80
N TRP A 298 21.47 -7.29 -17.91
CA TRP A 298 21.36 -7.58 -16.47
C TRP A 298 21.51 -6.35 -15.57
N GLY A 299 21.75 -5.17 -16.14
CA GLY A 299 22.00 -3.95 -15.36
C GLY A 299 20.83 -3.58 -14.46
N ALA A 300 19.61 -3.50 -14.99
CA ALA A 300 18.40 -3.19 -14.20
C ALA A 300 18.22 -4.18 -13.04
N THR A 301 18.35 -5.48 -13.33
CA THR A 301 18.27 -6.62 -12.40
C THR A 301 19.16 -6.47 -11.15
N ILE A 302 20.28 -5.78 -11.27
CA ILE A 302 21.26 -5.57 -10.18
C ILE A 302 21.10 -4.17 -9.57
N VAL A 303 20.97 -3.15 -10.41
CA VAL A 303 21.09 -1.74 -10.03
C VAL A 303 19.84 -1.22 -9.33
N ALA A 304 18.65 -1.43 -9.90
CA ALA A 304 17.41 -0.88 -9.36
C ALA A 304 17.09 -1.47 -7.96
N PRO A 305 17.21 -2.78 -7.70
CA PRO A 305 17.00 -3.32 -6.35
C PRO A 305 17.94 -2.74 -5.30
N VAL A 306 19.22 -2.56 -5.62
CA VAL A 306 20.27 -2.13 -4.67
C VAL A 306 20.12 -0.65 -4.30
N ASN A 307 19.79 0.21 -5.25
CA ASN A 307 19.54 1.62 -4.95
C ASN A 307 18.16 1.85 -4.35
N GLU A 308 17.12 1.27 -4.96
CA GLU A 308 15.76 1.74 -4.75
C GLU A 308 15.09 1.18 -3.50
N GLU A 309 15.22 -0.11 -3.18
CA GLU A 309 14.55 -0.65 -1.98
C GLU A 309 15.09 -0.02 -0.67
N PRO A 310 16.40 0.25 -0.51
CA PRO A 310 16.90 1.05 0.61
C PRO A 310 16.35 2.48 0.61
N LEU A 311 16.32 3.18 -0.53
CA LEU A 311 15.77 4.54 -0.64
C LEU A 311 14.27 4.59 -0.31
N LYS A 312 13.48 3.63 -0.80
CA LYS A 312 12.05 3.48 -0.51
C LYS A 312 11.82 3.16 0.98
N LEU A 313 12.62 2.26 1.56
CA LEU A 313 12.53 1.86 2.97
C LEU A 313 12.91 3.00 3.92
N LEU A 314 13.91 3.83 3.57
CA LEU A 314 14.34 4.98 4.37
C LEU A 314 13.17 5.95 4.65
N GLY A 315 12.19 6.05 3.73
CA GLY A 315 10.97 6.84 3.94
C GLY A 315 10.10 6.36 5.10
N VAL A 316 10.11 5.06 5.40
CA VAL A 316 9.40 4.49 6.56
C VAL A 316 10.14 4.81 7.86
N ALA A 317 11.48 4.85 7.84
CA ALA A 317 12.29 5.27 8.99
C ALA A 317 12.16 6.78 9.26
N VAL A 318 12.26 7.61 8.21
CA VAL A 318 12.07 9.07 8.30
C VAL A 318 10.64 9.42 8.73
N LEU A 319 9.62 8.70 8.24
CA LEU A 319 8.25 8.85 8.74
C LEU A 319 8.14 8.49 10.23
N ALA A 320 8.78 7.41 10.68
CA ALA A 320 8.77 7.03 12.09
C ALA A 320 9.45 8.10 12.98
N LEU A 321 10.53 8.72 12.51
CA LEU A 321 11.22 9.80 13.23
C LEU A 321 10.43 11.13 13.22
N ALA A 322 9.72 11.43 12.12
CA ALA A 322 8.87 12.61 12.00
C ALA A 322 7.52 12.44 12.73
N VAL A 323 7.03 11.21 12.87
CA VAL A 323 5.77 10.86 13.55
C VAL A 323 5.98 9.57 14.38
N PRO A 324 6.56 9.65 15.59
CA PRO A 324 6.90 8.48 16.44
C PRO A 324 5.74 7.52 16.72
N CYS A 325 4.52 8.05 16.82
CA CYS A 325 3.29 7.29 17.03
C CYS A 325 2.73 6.59 15.77
N ALA A 326 3.34 6.76 14.59
CA ALA A 326 2.84 6.21 13.33
C ALA A 326 3.24 4.74 13.10
N VAL A 327 4.50 4.35 13.37
CA VAL A 327 5.05 3.03 13.03
C VAL A 327 5.23 2.18 14.29
N ARG A 328 4.12 1.65 14.81
CA ARG A 328 4.11 0.90 16.09
C ARG A 328 4.39 -0.59 15.98
N GLY A 329 4.60 -1.11 14.77
CA GLY A 329 4.82 -2.53 14.56
C GLY A 329 4.94 -2.97 13.10
N PRO A 330 5.14 -4.29 12.88
CA PRO A 330 5.29 -4.87 11.54
C PRO A 330 4.12 -4.56 10.61
N LEU A 331 2.90 -4.41 11.16
CA LEU A 331 1.69 -4.15 10.37
C LEU A 331 1.65 -2.73 9.82
N ASP A 332 2.19 -1.75 10.56
CA ASP A 332 2.28 -0.36 10.13
C ASP A 332 3.51 -0.10 9.28
N GLY A 333 4.64 -0.73 9.62
CA GLY A 333 5.80 -0.78 8.73
C GLY A 333 5.43 -1.35 7.35
N TRP A 334 4.67 -2.45 7.29
CA TRP A 334 4.11 -2.98 6.03
C TRP A 334 3.22 -1.96 5.32
N GLY A 335 2.37 -1.27 6.07
CA GLY A 335 1.39 -0.32 5.53
C GLY A 335 1.99 0.96 4.97
N TYR A 336 2.99 1.53 5.64
CA TYR A 336 3.70 2.73 5.16
C TYR A 336 4.78 2.38 4.13
N GLY A 337 5.40 1.21 4.23
CA GLY A 337 6.25 0.67 3.15
C GLY A 337 5.47 0.49 1.86
N ALA A 338 4.24 -0.06 1.93
CA ALA A 338 3.35 -0.13 0.78
C ALA A 338 3.03 1.26 0.19
N LEU A 339 2.79 2.26 1.04
CA LEU A 339 2.49 3.63 0.60
C LEU A 339 3.70 4.33 -0.02
N ALA A 340 4.92 4.10 0.49
CA ALA A 340 6.15 4.61 -0.10
C ALA A 340 6.46 3.94 -1.45
N GLY A 341 6.40 2.60 -1.52
CA GLY A 341 6.59 1.88 -2.79
C GLY A 341 5.52 2.22 -3.83
N LEU A 342 4.27 2.48 -3.42
CA LEU A 342 3.22 3.01 -4.32
C LEU A 342 3.54 4.41 -4.84
N GLY A 343 4.06 5.30 -3.98
CA GLY A 343 4.49 6.63 -4.40
C GLY A 343 5.58 6.58 -5.46
N PHE A 344 6.63 5.78 -5.21
CA PHE A 344 7.72 5.55 -6.16
C PHE A 344 7.20 5.01 -7.49
N GLN A 345 6.33 3.99 -7.44
CA GLN A 345 5.74 3.36 -8.62
C GLN A 345 4.99 4.34 -9.53
N MET A 346 4.33 5.37 -8.98
CA MET A 346 3.59 6.32 -9.81
C MET A 346 4.53 7.26 -10.58
N SER A 347 5.62 7.73 -9.95
CA SER A 347 6.64 8.54 -10.62
C SER A 347 7.46 7.73 -11.62
N GLU A 348 7.77 6.47 -11.29
CA GLU A 348 8.44 5.54 -12.19
C GLU A 348 7.54 5.17 -13.39
N ASN A 349 6.28 4.81 -13.18
CA ASN A 349 5.30 4.62 -14.26
C ASN A 349 5.17 5.86 -15.16
N PHE A 350 5.27 7.07 -14.60
CA PHE A 350 5.24 8.32 -15.36
C PHE A 350 6.48 8.50 -16.24
N LEU A 351 7.68 8.18 -15.74
CA LEU A 351 8.90 8.11 -16.57
C LEU A 351 8.76 7.05 -17.68
N TYR A 352 8.17 5.89 -17.39
CA TYR A 352 7.91 4.87 -18.42
C TYR A 352 6.93 5.35 -19.50
N VAL A 353 5.93 6.19 -19.16
CA VAL A 353 5.09 6.88 -20.16
C VAL A 353 5.96 7.75 -21.07
N LEU A 354 6.79 8.64 -20.51
CA LEU A 354 7.67 9.53 -21.28
C LEU A 354 8.63 8.75 -22.19
N ASN A 355 9.24 7.67 -21.67
CA ASN A 355 10.13 6.80 -22.43
C ASN A 355 9.40 6.06 -23.56
N THR A 356 8.14 5.66 -23.35
CA THR A 356 7.33 4.99 -24.39
C THR A 356 7.02 5.95 -25.55
N ILE A 357 6.78 7.24 -25.29
CA ILE A 357 6.57 8.25 -26.34
C ILE A 357 7.78 8.29 -27.30
N ILE A 358 8.99 8.35 -26.74
CA ILE A 358 10.25 8.29 -27.51
C ILE A 358 10.35 7.00 -28.32
N LEU A 359 10.10 5.84 -27.70
CA LEU A 359 10.18 4.53 -28.37
C LEU A 359 9.14 4.36 -29.49
N THR A 360 7.98 5.03 -29.40
CA THR A 360 6.97 5.11 -30.47
C THR A 360 7.27 6.16 -31.54
N GLY A 361 8.50 6.67 -31.60
CA GLY A 361 8.91 7.63 -32.63
C GLY A 361 8.36 9.05 -32.43
N ALA A 362 7.97 9.43 -31.20
CA ALA A 362 7.61 10.80 -30.83
C ALA A 362 6.47 11.46 -31.64
N THR A 363 5.55 10.68 -32.21
CA THR A 363 4.41 11.17 -33.02
C THR A 363 3.03 10.86 -32.44
N GLN A 364 2.94 10.04 -31.39
CA GLN A 364 1.66 9.55 -30.83
C GLN A 364 1.59 9.62 -29.29
N ASP A 365 2.09 10.70 -28.70
CA ASP A 365 2.09 11.06 -27.26
C ASP A 365 1.03 10.36 -26.39
N ALA A 366 -0.26 10.63 -26.66
CA ALA A 366 -1.38 10.14 -25.85
C ALA A 366 -1.66 8.63 -26.05
N GLY A 367 -1.38 8.10 -27.25
CA GLY A 367 -1.49 6.68 -27.55
C GLY A 367 -0.39 5.88 -26.86
N ALA A 368 0.85 6.38 -26.91
CA ALA A 368 2.00 5.83 -26.20
C ALA A 368 1.79 5.85 -24.67
N ALA A 369 1.24 6.94 -24.13
CA ALA A 369 0.85 7.02 -22.73
C ALA A 369 -0.20 5.95 -22.34
N PHE A 370 -1.21 5.71 -23.19
CA PHE A 370 -2.21 4.66 -22.94
C PHE A 370 -1.62 3.24 -23.01
N VAL A 371 -0.74 2.95 -23.98
CA VAL A 371 -0.06 1.65 -24.10
C VAL A 371 0.84 1.38 -22.88
N SER A 372 1.64 2.37 -22.48
CA SER A 372 2.51 2.27 -21.30
C SER A 372 1.72 2.08 -20.00
N PHE A 373 0.63 2.85 -19.83
CA PHE A 373 -0.31 2.70 -18.73
C PHE A 373 -0.95 1.31 -18.69
N ALA A 374 -1.45 0.81 -19.83
CA ALA A 374 -2.09 -0.50 -19.91
C ALA A 374 -1.12 -1.61 -19.48
N GLY A 375 0.11 -1.62 -20.03
CA GLY A 375 1.14 -2.58 -19.67
C GLY A 375 1.49 -2.54 -18.17
N ARG A 376 1.85 -1.37 -17.64
CA ARG A 376 2.34 -1.25 -16.26
C ARG A 376 1.25 -1.31 -15.18
N VAL A 377 0.03 -0.85 -15.48
CA VAL A 377 -1.06 -0.85 -14.48
C VAL A 377 -1.87 -2.15 -14.54
N VAL A 378 -2.24 -2.66 -15.72
CA VAL A 378 -3.00 -3.92 -15.81
C VAL A 378 -2.08 -5.13 -15.58
N GLY A 379 -0.88 -5.12 -16.17
CA GLY A 379 0.10 -6.22 -16.05
C GLY A 379 1.05 -6.14 -14.85
N GLY A 380 1.13 -5.01 -14.14
CA GLY A 380 2.14 -4.77 -13.10
C GLY A 380 1.62 -4.35 -11.71
N ALA A 381 0.51 -3.62 -11.61
CA ALA A 381 0.17 -2.92 -10.36
C ALA A 381 -0.19 -3.81 -9.16
N TRP A 382 -0.39 -5.10 -9.35
CA TRP A 382 -0.72 -6.06 -8.29
C TRP A 382 0.52 -6.61 -7.56
N TRP A 383 1.72 -6.45 -8.12
CA TRP A 383 2.95 -7.12 -7.67
C TRP A 383 4.22 -6.25 -7.84
N SER A 384 4.04 -4.94 -7.99
CA SER A 384 5.06 -3.92 -8.20
C SER A 384 5.70 -3.41 -6.89
N HIS A 385 6.50 -2.34 -6.97
CA HIS A 385 7.23 -1.68 -5.88
C HIS A 385 6.49 -1.58 -4.53
N TRP A 386 5.18 -1.29 -4.52
CA TRP A 386 4.40 -1.25 -3.27
C TRP A 386 4.46 -2.59 -2.49
N ALA A 387 4.44 -3.72 -3.18
CA ALA A 387 4.47 -5.04 -2.55
C ALA A 387 5.85 -5.36 -1.95
N MET A 388 6.91 -4.96 -2.64
CA MET A 388 8.31 -5.20 -2.26
C MET A 388 8.70 -4.33 -1.06
N THR A 389 8.48 -3.03 -1.15
CA THR A 389 8.73 -2.11 -0.03
C THR A 389 7.82 -2.39 1.18
N ALA A 390 6.63 -2.99 0.99
CA ALA A 390 5.81 -3.45 2.11
C ALA A 390 6.45 -4.63 2.88
N ILE A 391 7.18 -5.53 2.21
CA ILE A 391 7.91 -6.62 2.87
C ILE A 391 9.06 -6.02 3.70
N ALA A 392 9.91 -5.19 3.09
CA ALA A 392 11.00 -4.51 3.76
C ALA A 392 10.50 -3.65 4.95
N GLY A 393 9.42 -2.89 4.72
CA GLY A 393 8.75 -2.10 5.74
C GLY A 393 8.21 -2.92 6.90
N ALA A 394 7.69 -4.13 6.67
CA ALA A 394 7.26 -5.04 7.73
C ALA A 394 8.43 -5.47 8.64
N GLY A 395 9.61 -5.68 8.05
CA GLY A 395 10.86 -5.94 8.77
C GLY A 395 11.30 -4.75 9.62
N LEU A 396 11.37 -3.56 9.03
CA LEU A 396 11.73 -2.34 9.76
C LEU A 396 10.71 -2.01 10.87
N GLY A 397 9.41 -2.17 10.63
CA GLY A 397 8.37 -2.02 11.65
C GLY A 397 8.48 -3.03 12.80
N ARG A 398 9.12 -4.19 12.57
CA ARG A 398 9.46 -5.15 13.63
C ARG A 398 10.64 -4.67 14.48
N LEU A 399 11.64 -4.05 13.84
CA LEU A 399 12.80 -3.47 14.51
C LEU A 399 12.41 -2.25 15.37
N ILE A 400 11.62 -1.32 14.81
CA ILE A 400 11.11 -0.13 15.51
C ILE A 400 10.28 -0.52 16.74
N ALA A 401 9.44 -1.56 16.66
CA ALA A 401 8.64 -1.99 17.80
C ALA A 401 9.44 -2.62 18.95
N ARG A 402 10.64 -3.13 18.69
CA ARG A 402 11.56 -3.62 19.74
C ARG A 402 12.98 -3.76 19.17
N ALA A 403 13.86 -2.80 19.50
CA ALA A 403 15.27 -2.82 19.10
C ALA A 403 15.99 -4.04 19.72
N THR A 404 16.25 -5.06 18.91
CA THR A 404 16.98 -6.28 19.28
C THR A 404 17.73 -6.82 18.06
N TRP A 405 18.84 -7.51 18.29
CA TRP A 405 19.63 -8.14 17.21
C TRP A 405 18.77 -9.05 16.31
N ALA A 406 17.93 -9.91 16.91
CA ALA A 406 17.03 -10.79 16.15
C ALA A 406 16.02 -10.03 15.27
N ASN A 407 15.55 -8.85 15.71
CA ASN A 407 14.68 -8.01 14.88
C ASN A 407 15.48 -7.20 13.83
N ALA A 408 16.74 -6.86 14.09
CA ALA A 408 17.63 -6.22 13.10
C ALA A 408 17.96 -7.18 11.95
N VAL A 409 18.32 -8.44 12.27
CA VAL A 409 18.48 -9.51 11.28
C VAL A 409 17.18 -9.76 10.51
N ALA A 410 16.01 -9.75 11.18
CA ALA A 410 14.73 -9.86 10.50
C ALA A 410 14.39 -8.66 9.59
N ALA A 411 14.83 -7.45 9.93
CA ALA A 411 14.68 -6.27 9.09
C ALA A 411 15.59 -6.32 7.85
N ALA A 412 16.87 -6.67 8.05
CA ALA A 412 17.83 -6.86 6.96
C ALA A 412 17.40 -7.99 6.00
N GLY A 413 16.94 -9.12 6.53
CA GLY A 413 16.40 -10.22 5.72
C GLY A 413 15.13 -9.86 4.95
N ALA A 414 14.27 -8.99 5.50
CA ALA A 414 13.08 -8.49 4.80
C ALA A 414 13.42 -7.49 3.69
N LEU A 415 14.44 -6.64 3.88
CA LEU A 415 14.98 -5.77 2.85
C LEU A 415 15.64 -6.60 1.73
N LEU A 416 16.49 -7.57 2.08
CA LEU A 416 17.12 -8.47 1.12
C LEU A 416 16.07 -9.27 0.31
N LEU A 417 14.99 -9.74 0.96
CA LEU A 417 13.89 -10.39 0.25
C LEU A 417 13.17 -9.44 -0.73
N ALA A 418 12.95 -8.17 -0.35
CA ALA A 418 12.40 -7.17 -1.27
C ALA A 418 13.34 -6.94 -2.47
N MET A 419 14.66 -6.83 -2.23
CA MET A 419 15.67 -6.68 -3.28
C MET A 419 15.73 -7.88 -4.21
N VAL A 420 15.66 -9.12 -3.69
CA VAL A 420 15.64 -10.35 -4.51
C VAL A 420 14.36 -10.46 -5.33
N LEU A 421 13.21 -10.04 -4.79
CA LEU A 421 11.93 -10.01 -5.53
C LEU A 421 11.93 -8.92 -6.62
N HIS A 422 12.60 -7.80 -6.38
CA HIS A 422 12.79 -6.73 -7.37
C HIS A 422 13.74 -7.18 -8.48
N ALA A 423 14.88 -7.80 -8.13
CA ALA A 423 15.78 -8.43 -9.10
C ALA A 423 15.04 -9.48 -9.95
N TRP A 424 14.19 -10.31 -9.34
CA TRP A 424 13.37 -11.29 -10.06
C TRP A 424 12.36 -10.64 -11.04
N TRP A 425 11.78 -9.49 -10.69
CA TRP A 425 10.92 -8.72 -11.59
C TRP A 425 11.70 -8.17 -12.80
N ASP A 426 12.86 -7.55 -12.54
CA ASP A 426 13.73 -6.91 -13.55
C ASP A 426 14.71 -7.88 -14.25
N ALA A 427 14.67 -9.18 -13.92
CA ALA A 427 15.50 -10.18 -14.58
C ALA A 427 15.05 -10.37 -16.05
N PRO A 428 15.99 -10.51 -17.02
CA PRO A 428 15.70 -10.72 -18.45
C PRO A 428 15.21 -12.15 -18.76
N VAL A 429 14.34 -12.68 -17.89
CA VAL A 429 13.75 -14.02 -17.95
C VAL A 429 12.23 -13.94 -17.99
N LEU A 430 11.60 -14.99 -18.52
CA LEU A 430 10.15 -15.09 -18.74
C LEU A 430 9.58 -13.86 -19.52
N PRO A 431 10.12 -13.52 -20.71
CA PRO A 431 9.57 -12.46 -21.55
C PRO A 431 8.22 -12.91 -22.14
N GLY A 432 7.21 -12.03 -22.08
CA GLY A 432 5.85 -12.32 -22.53
C GLY A 432 4.81 -11.71 -21.60
N ALA A 433 3.69 -11.23 -22.14
CA ALA A 433 2.63 -10.61 -21.34
C ALA A 433 1.87 -11.67 -20.51
N GLU A 434 1.69 -12.84 -21.11
CA GLU A 434 1.15 -14.07 -20.53
C GLU A 434 2.02 -14.66 -19.41
N LEU A 435 3.31 -14.29 -19.34
CA LEU A 435 4.23 -14.72 -18.28
C LEU A 435 4.33 -13.74 -17.10
N LEU A 436 3.80 -12.52 -17.22
CA LEU A 436 3.77 -11.53 -16.12
C LEU A 436 3.14 -12.07 -14.82
N PRO A 437 2.07 -12.89 -14.83
CA PRO A 437 1.56 -13.50 -13.60
C PRO A 437 2.57 -14.43 -12.91
N PHE A 438 3.41 -15.15 -13.66
CA PHE A 438 4.43 -16.03 -13.08
C PHE A 438 5.61 -15.24 -12.49
N LYS A 439 5.98 -14.09 -13.08
CA LYS A 439 6.94 -13.16 -12.46
C LYS A 439 6.36 -12.47 -11.23
N GLY A 440 5.11 -11.99 -11.31
CA GLY A 440 4.49 -11.16 -10.29
C GLY A 440 3.90 -11.90 -9.08
N LEU A 441 3.32 -13.09 -9.27
CA LEU A 441 2.64 -13.84 -8.20
C LEU A 441 3.54 -14.14 -6.99
N PRO A 442 4.83 -14.53 -7.13
CA PRO A 442 5.74 -14.68 -5.98
C PRO A 442 5.85 -13.42 -5.11
N ILE A 443 5.88 -12.24 -5.74
CA ILE A 443 6.02 -10.94 -5.06
C ILE A 443 4.74 -10.62 -4.27
N LEU A 444 3.58 -10.78 -4.91
CA LEU A 444 2.28 -10.59 -4.25
C LEU A 444 2.07 -11.61 -3.12
N LEU A 445 2.44 -12.88 -3.32
CA LEU A 445 2.35 -13.90 -2.27
C LEU A 445 3.24 -13.56 -1.08
N ALA A 446 4.49 -13.15 -1.29
CA ALA A 446 5.39 -12.73 -0.22
C ALA A 446 4.83 -11.52 0.56
N ALA A 447 4.31 -10.50 -0.13
CA ALA A 447 3.69 -9.33 0.48
C ALA A 447 2.40 -9.69 1.26
N VAL A 448 1.58 -10.61 0.74
CA VAL A 448 0.38 -11.12 1.42
C VAL A 448 0.76 -11.97 2.63
N VAL A 449 1.79 -12.80 2.56
CA VAL A 449 2.29 -13.58 3.72
C VAL A 449 2.81 -12.64 4.82
N ALA A 450 3.63 -11.64 4.46
CA ALA A 450 4.10 -10.61 5.39
C ALA A 450 2.93 -9.89 6.08
N TYR A 451 1.93 -9.44 5.31
CA TYR A 451 0.70 -8.84 5.84
C TYR A 451 -0.07 -9.80 6.76
N ARG A 452 -0.25 -11.07 6.37
CA ARG A 452 -1.00 -12.07 7.16
C ARG A 452 -0.30 -12.37 8.49
N LEU A 453 1.03 -12.46 8.50
CA LEU A 453 1.83 -12.64 9.71
C LEU A 453 1.77 -11.40 10.62
N ALA A 454 2.02 -10.21 10.07
CA ALA A 454 1.94 -8.95 10.80
C ALA A 454 0.54 -8.71 11.40
N ARG A 455 -0.52 -8.98 10.65
CA ARG A 455 -1.91 -8.88 11.09
C ARG A 455 -2.28 -9.93 12.13
N ARG A 456 -1.76 -11.15 12.04
CA ARG A 456 -1.90 -12.18 13.09
C ARG A 456 -1.25 -11.71 14.39
N GLY A 457 -0.03 -11.18 14.33
CA GLY A 457 0.69 -10.63 15.48
C GLY A 457 -0.07 -9.47 16.15
N TYR A 458 -0.45 -8.45 15.37
CA TYR A 458 -1.25 -7.32 15.87
C TYR A 458 -2.56 -7.78 16.52
N LEU A 459 -3.35 -8.64 15.87
CA LEU A 459 -4.63 -9.10 16.45
C LEU A 459 -4.45 -10.02 17.67
N ALA A 460 -3.32 -10.73 17.79
CA ALA A 460 -3.01 -11.50 18.98
C ALA A 460 -2.60 -10.59 20.15
N HIS A 461 -1.86 -9.51 19.90
CA HIS A 461 -1.58 -8.47 20.89
C HIS A 461 -2.87 -7.79 21.35
N PHE A 462 -3.64 -7.23 20.39
CA PHE A 462 -4.88 -6.49 20.64
C PHE A 462 -5.91 -7.29 21.46
N ARG A 463 -6.01 -8.61 21.24
CA ARG A 463 -6.85 -9.50 22.05
C ARG A 463 -6.37 -9.58 23.49
N ARG A 464 -5.07 -9.88 23.72
CA ARG A 464 -4.52 -9.97 25.08
C ARG A 464 -4.64 -8.67 25.86
N ALA A 465 -4.38 -7.52 25.20
CA ALA A 465 -4.58 -6.20 25.80
C ALA A 465 -6.06 -5.99 26.17
N ALA A 466 -7.00 -6.31 25.27
CA ALA A 466 -8.42 -6.15 25.54
C ALA A 466 -8.93 -7.08 26.65
N ASP A 467 -8.41 -8.30 26.72
CA ASP A 467 -8.78 -9.27 27.76
C ASP A 467 -8.21 -8.86 29.13
N ALA A 468 -6.99 -8.31 29.17
CA ALA A 468 -6.39 -7.76 30.39
C ALA A 468 -7.11 -6.50 30.90
N GLU A 469 -7.40 -5.51 30.03
CA GLU A 469 -8.14 -4.29 30.43
C GLU A 469 -9.63 -4.59 30.75
N THR A 470 -10.19 -5.69 30.24
CA THR A 470 -11.51 -6.19 30.69
C THR A 470 -11.42 -6.81 32.08
N ALA A 471 -10.39 -7.63 32.36
CA ALA A 471 -10.15 -8.19 33.69
C ALA A 471 -9.85 -7.12 34.75
N GLY A 472 -9.17 -6.03 34.36
CA GLY A 472 -8.95 -4.84 35.19
C GLY A 472 -10.16 -3.90 35.33
N GLY A 473 -11.33 -4.26 34.77
CA GLY A 473 -12.57 -3.49 34.89
C GLY A 473 -12.59 -2.16 34.11
N VAL A 474 -11.59 -1.89 33.27
CA VAL A 474 -11.53 -0.68 32.44
C VAL A 474 -12.43 -0.84 31.20
N LEU A 475 -12.42 -2.02 30.58
CA LEU A 475 -13.35 -2.39 29.52
C LEU A 475 -14.51 -3.24 30.06
N VAL A 476 -15.71 -3.02 29.54
CA VAL A 476 -16.90 -3.82 29.87
C VAL A 476 -16.93 -5.08 29.01
N PRO A 477 -17.35 -6.25 29.53
CA PRO A 477 -17.57 -7.45 28.74
C PRO A 477 -18.37 -7.18 27.46
N GLY A 478 -17.80 -7.59 26.32
CA GLY A 478 -18.35 -7.35 24.97
C GLY A 478 -17.72 -6.16 24.22
N GLU A 479 -17.15 -5.16 24.90
CA GLU A 479 -16.55 -4.00 24.23
C GLU A 479 -15.39 -4.38 23.32
N ARG A 480 -14.59 -5.40 23.69
CA ARG A 480 -13.56 -6.02 22.82
C ARG A 480 -14.07 -6.33 21.40
N HIS A 481 -15.31 -6.82 21.25
CA HIS A 481 -15.88 -7.15 19.93
C HIS A 481 -16.22 -5.89 19.14
N VAL A 482 -16.82 -4.89 19.79
CA VAL A 482 -17.09 -3.58 19.19
C VAL A 482 -15.78 -2.93 18.75
N LEU A 483 -14.77 -2.91 19.62
CA LEU A 483 -13.44 -2.33 19.40
C LEU A 483 -12.70 -3.01 18.25
N THR A 484 -12.69 -4.35 18.18
CA THR A 484 -12.05 -5.14 17.11
C THR A 484 -12.54 -4.76 15.71
N TYR A 485 -13.81 -4.37 15.56
CA TYR A 485 -14.47 -4.30 14.25
C TYR A 485 -15.04 -2.92 13.91
N ARG A 486 -14.45 -2.27 12.90
CA ARG A 486 -14.87 -0.97 12.36
C ARG A 486 -16.36 -0.88 11.97
N ARG A 487 -16.99 -1.99 11.60
CA ARG A 487 -18.45 -2.07 11.31
C ARG A 487 -19.28 -1.92 12.58
N TRP A 488 -18.89 -2.57 13.68
CA TRP A 488 -19.63 -2.53 14.94
C TRP A 488 -19.50 -1.16 15.64
N ARG A 489 -18.30 -0.54 15.65
CA ARG A 489 -18.14 0.88 16.08
C ARG A 489 -18.91 1.90 15.24
N ARG A 490 -19.28 1.54 14.00
CA ARG A 490 -20.19 2.33 13.17
C ARG A 490 -21.66 2.00 13.42
N LYS A 491 -22.00 0.77 13.84
CA LYS A 491 -23.38 0.43 14.24
C LYS A 491 -23.77 1.19 15.51
N GLU A 492 -22.96 1.09 16.55
CA GLU A 492 -23.15 1.70 17.88
C GLU A 492 -23.43 3.22 17.82
N ARG A 493 -22.90 3.93 16.81
CA ARG A 493 -23.14 5.37 16.63
C ARG A 493 -24.55 5.72 16.17
N TRP A 494 -25.29 4.80 15.54
CA TRP A 494 -26.70 5.04 15.19
C TRP A 494 -27.58 4.97 16.44
N ASP A 495 -27.25 4.04 17.35
CA ASP A 495 -27.94 3.77 18.61
C ASP A 495 -27.70 4.88 19.68
N VAL A 496 -27.11 6.02 19.30
CA VAL A 496 -26.79 7.18 20.16
C VAL A 496 -27.26 8.47 19.47
N PRO A 497 -27.86 9.44 20.19
CA PRO A 497 -28.30 10.73 19.61
C PRO A 497 -27.18 11.56 18.95
N PRO A 498 -27.49 12.40 17.95
CA PRO A 498 -26.55 13.38 17.40
C PRO A 498 -26.10 14.42 18.44
N GLY A 499 -25.00 15.12 18.14
CA GLY A 499 -24.40 16.10 19.05
C GLY A 499 -23.44 15.47 20.05
N GLU A 500 -23.42 16.03 21.27
CA GLU A 500 -22.46 15.69 22.33
C GLU A 500 -22.36 14.18 22.65
N PRO A 501 -23.45 13.39 22.79
CA PRO A 501 -23.34 11.97 23.11
C PRO A 501 -22.57 11.16 22.06
N ARG A 502 -22.71 11.50 20.76
CA ARG A 502 -21.90 10.88 19.68
C ARG A 502 -20.44 11.34 19.72
N LEU A 503 -20.14 12.55 20.16
CA LEU A 503 -18.77 13.05 20.33
C LEU A 503 -18.08 12.40 21.54
N LEU A 504 -18.78 12.28 22.67
CA LEU A 504 -18.28 11.57 23.85
C LEU A 504 -18.02 10.09 23.56
N LEU A 505 -18.95 9.39 22.89
CA LEU A 505 -18.70 8.02 22.41
C LEU A 505 -17.52 7.96 21.42
N ALA A 506 -17.38 8.95 20.53
CA ALA A 506 -16.27 9.00 19.59
C ALA A 506 -14.90 9.16 20.27
N ARG A 507 -14.83 9.95 21.36
CA ARG A 507 -13.64 10.13 22.20
C ARG A 507 -13.37 8.89 23.04
N LEU A 508 -14.38 8.30 23.68
CA LEU A 508 -14.28 7.06 24.45
C LEU A 508 -13.74 5.90 23.59
N ARG A 509 -14.36 5.62 22.44
CA ARG A 509 -13.90 4.59 21.48
C ARG A 509 -12.58 4.95 20.76
N ALA A 510 -12.00 6.13 21.00
CA ALA A 510 -10.63 6.46 20.62
C ALA A 510 -9.67 6.13 21.76
N ALA A 511 -9.86 6.70 22.94
CA ALA A 511 -9.03 6.46 24.13
C ALA A 511 -8.89 4.96 24.47
N GLU A 512 -9.98 4.19 24.42
CA GLU A 512 -9.96 2.73 24.57
C GLU A 512 -9.09 2.04 23.51
N LEU A 513 -9.16 2.46 22.25
CA LEU A 513 -8.31 1.92 21.20
C LEU A 513 -6.87 2.40 21.27
N ASP A 514 -6.58 3.53 21.93
CA ASP A 514 -5.21 4.03 22.11
C ASP A 514 -4.57 3.28 23.27
N LEU A 515 -5.31 3.03 24.37
CA LEU A 515 -4.92 2.14 25.47
C LEU A 515 -4.62 0.71 24.98
N LEU A 516 -5.45 0.15 24.09
CA LEU A 516 -5.20 -1.17 23.49
C LEU A 516 -4.04 -1.21 22.49
N GLU A 517 -3.40 -0.07 22.23
CA GLU A 517 -2.25 0.06 21.33
C GLU A 517 -1.02 0.67 22.01
N THR A 518 -1.04 1.01 23.31
CA THR A 518 0.16 1.46 24.08
C THR A 518 1.18 0.35 24.27
N GLY A 519 0.73 -0.91 24.35
CA GLY A 519 1.59 -2.08 24.42
C GLY A 519 2.23 -2.48 23.07
N LEU A 520 1.90 -1.76 21.99
CA LEU A 520 2.66 -1.83 20.74
C LEU A 520 3.84 -0.86 20.85
N GLY A 521 4.99 -1.24 20.30
CA GLY A 521 6.20 -0.42 20.41
C GLY A 521 6.15 0.86 19.57
N GLY A 522 7.28 1.55 19.50
CA GLY A 522 7.46 2.81 18.80
C GLY A 522 8.79 3.44 19.18
N LEU A 523 9.15 4.56 18.59
CA LEU A 523 10.41 5.24 18.92
C LEU A 523 10.32 6.05 20.22
N GLU A 524 9.12 6.52 20.58
CA GLU A 524 8.86 7.32 21.79
C GLU A 524 7.61 6.77 22.52
N PRO A 525 7.73 5.63 23.22
CA PRO A 525 6.66 5.12 24.07
C PRO A 525 6.56 5.94 25.37
N ASP A 526 5.38 6.49 25.64
CA ASP A 526 5.06 7.22 26.87
C ASP A 526 4.69 6.22 27.98
N PRO A 527 5.44 6.13 29.09
CA PRO A 527 5.25 5.10 30.11
C PRO A 527 3.98 5.29 30.94
N ASP A 528 3.53 6.53 31.14
CA ASP A 528 2.36 6.86 31.98
C ASP A 528 1.07 6.94 31.14
N ALA A 529 1.17 6.83 29.81
CA ALA A 529 0.02 6.86 28.91
C ALA A 529 -1.06 5.81 29.23
N PRO A 530 -0.77 4.54 29.62
CA PRO A 530 -1.81 3.58 29.97
C PRO A 530 -2.65 4.05 31.17
N GLU A 531 -2.00 4.50 32.23
CA GLU A 531 -2.63 4.97 33.48
C GLU A 531 -3.50 6.21 33.23
N ARG A 532 -3.00 7.18 32.46
CA ARG A 532 -3.77 8.38 32.07
C ARG A 532 -4.97 8.00 31.20
N LEU A 533 -4.79 7.13 30.19
CA LEU A 533 -5.88 6.69 29.32
C LEU A 533 -6.96 5.88 30.08
N ARG A 534 -6.58 5.07 31.08
CA ARG A 534 -7.56 4.43 31.99
C ARG A 534 -8.36 5.46 32.78
N GLY A 535 -7.74 6.57 33.18
CA GLY A 535 -8.43 7.74 33.74
C GLY A 535 -9.42 8.37 32.77
N ASP A 536 -8.96 8.76 31.59
CA ASP A 536 -9.77 9.37 30.52
C ASP A 536 -10.98 8.50 30.15
N ILE A 537 -10.80 7.18 30.05
CA ILE A 537 -11.87 6.21 29.72
C ILE A 537 -12.94 6.21 30.81
N ARG A 538 -12.56 6.22 32.09
CA ARG A 538 -13.49 6.29 33.22
C ARG A 538 -14.28 7.60 33.18
N GLU A 539 -13.62 8.74 32.98
CA GLU A 539 -14.29 10.04 32.92
C GLU A 539 -15.21 10.17 31.70
N LEU A 540 -14.73 9.83 30.49
CA LEU A 540 -15.53 9.88 29.26
C LEU A 540 -16.77 8.98 29.34
N ARG A 541 -16.68 7.84 30.02
CA ARG A 541 -17.81 6.93 30.27
C ARG A 541 -18.81 7.51 31.28
N LEU A 542 -18.35 8.16 32.34
CA LEU A 542 -19.22 8.91 33.28
C LEU A 542 -19.95 10.06 32.57
N ARG A 543 -19.21 10.90 31.82
CA ARG A 543 -19.78 12.01 31.02
C ARG A 543 -20.79 11.49 29.98
N LEU A 544 -20.48 10.41 29.27
CA LEU A 544 -21.40 9.79 28.30
C LEU A 544 -22.68 9.29 28.97
N ASN A 545 -22.57 8.60 30.12
CA ASN A 545 -23.72 8.12 30.87
C ASN A 545 -24.59 9.26 31.41
N ALA A 546 -24.00 10.36 31.88
CA ALA A 546 -24.72 11.57 32.27
C ALA A 546 -25.46 12.20 31.07
N SER A 547 -24.79 12.31 29.91
CA SER A 547 -25.40 12.87 28.69
C SER A 547 -26.60 12.06 28.17
N ARG A 548 -26.65 10.76 28.46
CA ARG A 548 -27.78 9.86 28.14
C ARG A 548 -28.90 9.86 29.19
N ARG A 549 -28.69 10.48 30.36
CA ARG A 549 -29.64 10.47 31.49
C ARG A 549 -30.44 11.77 31.65
N ARG A 550 -30.22 12.80 30.81
CA ARG A 550 -31.12 13.96 30.75
C ARG A 550 -32.46 13.53 30.14
N PRO A 551 -33.59 13.55 30.88
CA PRO A 551 -34.90 13.22 30.33
C PRO A 551 -35.50 14.39 29.54
N ASP A 552 -36.61 14.13 28.86
CA ASP A 552 -37.40 15.09 28.06
C ASP A 552 -38.18 16.12 28.92
N GLY A 553 -37.52 16.73 29.92
CA GLY A 553 -38.15 17.47 31.02
C GLY A 553 -37.55 18.83 31.35
N ALA A 554 -36.85 19.48 30.41
CA ALA A 554 -36.40 20.87 30.57
C ALA A 554 -37.35 21.81 29.79
N PRO A 555 -38.15 22.67 30.46
CA PRO A 555 -39.03 23.60 29.76
C PRO A 555 -38.20 24.61 28.96
N ALA A 556 -38.67 24.95 27.75
CA ALA A 556 -38.01 25.92 26.88
C ALA A 556 -38.09 27.33 27.49
N VAL A 557 -37.03 27.74 28.20
CA VAL A 557 -36.89 29.11 28.73
C VAL A 557 -36.77 30.08 27.55
N ARG A 558 -37.90 30.68 27.15
CA ARG A 558 -37.93 31.82 26.24
C ARG A 558 -37.33 33.04 26.94
N ARG A 559 -36.17 33.50 26.48
CA ARG A 559 -35.60 34.85 26.67
C ARG A 559 -34.76 35.22 25.45
#